data_AF-U2TIX7-F1
#
_entry.id   AF-U2TIX7-F1
#
_cell.length_a   1.000
_cell.length_b   1.000
_cell.length_c   1.000
_cell.angle_alpha   90.00
_cell.angle_beta   90.00
_cell.angle_gamma   90.00
#
_symmetry.space_group_name_H-M   'P 1'
#
loop_
_entity.id
_entity.type
_entity.pdbx_description
1 polymer ?
#
loop_
_entity_poly.entity_id
_entity_poly.type
_entity_poly.pdbx_seq_one_letter_code
_entity_poly.pdbx_strand_id
1 'polypeptide(L)'
;MLLLDRNNEPTSTVYYIAAALDGYIDQNPGLDAGQLYEVTANTLVKKEVSYDFFVMALDFLFLLGRVSIDEKGGLYVHQVA
;
A
#
# COMPACT_ATOMS: atom_id res chain seq x y z
N MET A 1 -6.39 1.58 -17.52
CA MET A 1 -5.82 0.23 -17.65
C MET A 1 -4.33 0.42 -17.94
N LEU A 2 -3.48 0.37 -16.91
CA LEU A 2 -2.04 0.27 -17.10
C LEU A 2 -1.77 -1.07 -17.78
N LEU A 3 -1.03 -1.04 -18.89
CA LEU A 3 -0.69 -2.20 -19.72
C LEU A 3 0.14 -3.17 -18.88
N LEU A 4 -0.56 -4.04 -18.15
CA LEU A 4 0.01 -5.19 -17.48
C LEU A 4 0.43 -6.16 -18.57
N ASP A 5 1.75 -6.28 -18.75
CA ASP A 5 2.37 -7.42 -19.41
C ASP A 5 1.66 -8.69 -18.89
N ARG A 6 1.04 -9.43 -19.81
CA ARG A 6 0.23 -10.61 -19.49
C ARG A 6 1.04 -11.72 -18.82
N ASN A 7 2.37 -11.64 -18.86
CA ASN A 7 3.29 -12.55 -18.20
C ASN A 7 3.69 -12.13 -16.78
N ASN A 8 3.44 -10.88 -16.38
CA ASN A 8 3.63 -10.44 -15.01
C ASN A 8 2.34 -10.68 -14.24
N GLU A 9 2.42 -11.34 -13.08
CA GLU A 9 1.26 -11.50 -12.21
C GLU A 9 0.65 -10.12 -11.91
N PRO A 10 -0.59 -9.85 -12.34
CA PRO A 10 -1.14 -8.49 -12.29
C PRO A 10 -1.33 -7.96 -10.87
N THR A 11 -1.34 -8.88 -9.90
CA THR A 11 -1.41 -8.61 -8.47
C THR A 11 -0.05 -8.34 -7.81
N SER A 12 1.05 -8.41 -8.56
CA SER A 12 2.42 -8.07 -8.15
C SER A 12 2.88 -6.75 -8.78
N THR A 13 2.07 -5.71 -8.75
CA THR A 13 2.49 -4.38 -9.21
C THR A 13 2.30 -3.34 -8.13
N VAL A 14 3.13 -2.30 -8.17
CA VAL A 14 3.02 -1.12 -7.29
C VAL A 14 1.59 -0.57 -7.31
N TYR A 15 0.98 -0.45 -8.50
CA TYR A 15 -0.37 0.08 -8.64
C TYR A 15 -1.45 -0.82 -8.04
N TYR A 16 -1.33 -2.14 -8.20
CA TYR A 16 -2.29 -3.07 -7.60
C TYR A 16 -2.21 -3.03 -6.07
N ILE A 17 -0.99 -3.08 -5.52
CA ILE A 17 -0.77 -3.03 -4.08
C ILE A 17 -1.26 -1.70 -3.51
N ALA A 18 -0.94 -0.57 -4.17
CA ALA A 18 -1.40 0.74 -3.76
C ALA A 18 -2.93 0.85 -3.76
N ALA A 19 -3.60 0.36 -4.80
CA ALA A 19 -5.06 0.37 -4.86
C ALA A 19 -5.72 -0.52 -3.78
N ALA A 20 -5.11 -1.67 -3.47
CA ALA A 20 -5.60 -2.55 -2.41
C ALA A 20 -5.45 -1.89 -1.02
N LEU A 21 -4.32 -1.22 -0.79
CA LEU A 21 -4.06 -0.47 0.42
C LEU A 21 -5.01 0.73 0.55
N ASP A 22 -5.19 1.52 -0.50
CA ASP A 22 -5.93 2.79 -0.49
C ASP A 22 -7.30 2.71 0.21
N GLY A 23 -8.09 1.68 -0.09
CA GLY A 23 -9.39 1.47 0.56
C GLY A 23 -9.30 0.95 2.00
N TYR A 24 -8.19 0.31 2.37
CA TYR A 24 -7.97 -0.25 3.70
C TYR A 24 -7.50 0.78 4.72
N ILE A 25 -6.58 1.68 4.31
CA ILE A 25 -6.01 2.71 5.21
C ILE A 25 -7.08 3.70 5.69
N ASP A 26 -8.05 4.06 4.84
CA ASP A 26 -9.18 4.94 5.24
C ASP A 26 -10.01 4.35 6.40
N GLN A 27 -10.10 3.02 6.49
CA GLN A 27 -10.90 2.32 7.51
C GLN A 27 -10.09 1.96 8.76
N ASN A 28 -8.75 2.00 8.69
CA ASN A 28 -7.86 1.52 9.74
C ASN A 28 -6.72 2.52 9.99
N PRO A 29 -7.01 3.69 10.59
CA PRO A 29 -5.99 4.69 10.86
C PRO A 29 -4.99 4.22 11.94
N GLY A 30 -3.75 4.68 11.84
CA GLY A 30 -2.73 4.51 12.88
C GLY A 30 -1.96 3.19 12.84
N LEU A 31 -2.01 2.46 11.72
CA LEU A 31 -1.17 1.29 11.50
C LEU A 31 0.24 1.71 11.05
N ASP A 32 1.25 1.04 11.58
CA ASP A 32 2.62 1.21 11.12
C ASP A 32 2.91 0.43 9.82
N ALA A 33 4.08 0.68 9.23
CA ALA A 33 4.50 0.05 7.97
C ALA A 33 4.55 -1.48 8.03
N GLY A 34 4.94 -2.05 9.18
CA GLY A 34 5.04 -3.51 9.36
C GLY A 34 3.65 -4.14 9.42
N GLN A 35 2.74 -3.54 10.18
CA GLN A 35 1.34 -3.96 10.27
C GLN A 35 0.64 -3.85 8.90
N LEU A 36 0.87 -2.76 8.17
CA LEU A 36 0.34 -2.59 6.81
C LEU A 36 0.89 -3.64 5.85
N TYR A 37 2.17 -4.00 5.97
CA TYR A 37 2.77 -5.06 5.16
C TYR A 37 2.11 -6.43 5.43
N GLU A 38 1.94 -6.79 6.71
CA GLU A 38 1.29 -8.07 7.08
C GLU A 38 -0.14 -8.15 6.56
N VAL A 39 -0.92 -7.08 6.71
CA VAL A 39 -2.29 -7.01 6.17
C VAL A 39 -2.29 -7.10 4.64
N THR A 40 -1.35 -6.42 3.98
CA THR A 40 -1.24 -6.46 2.52
C THR A 40 -1.00 -7.87 2.03
N ALA A 41 0.00 -8.56 2.58
CA ALA A 41 0.34 -9.93 2.18
C ALA A 41 -0.76 -10.94 2.53
N ASN A 42 -1.29 -10.89 3.76
CA ASN A 42 -2.14 -11.95 4.29
C ASN A 42 -3.64 -11.73 4.07
N THR A 43 -4.08 -10.47 3.96
CA THR A 43 -5.51 -10.14 3.90
C THR A 43 -5.93 -9.59 2.54
N LEU A 44 -5.18 -8.63 2.00
CA LEU A 44 -5.58 -7.90 0.80
C LEU A 44 -5.17 -8.63 -0.49
N VAL A 45 -3.91 -9.01 -0.61
CA VAL A 45 -3.36 -9.69 -1.80
C VAL A 45 -3.43 -11.22 -1.66
N LYS A 46 -3.36 -11.74 -0.43
CA LYS A 46 -3.44 -13.18 -0.08
C LYS A 46 -2.39 -14.04 -0.78
N LYS A 47 -1.18 -13.51 -0.91
CA LYS A 47 -0.01 -14.18 -1.49
C LYS A 47 1.26 -13.49 -1.00
N GLU A 48 2.40 -14.05 -1.36
CA GLU A 48 3.69 -13.39 -1.12
C GLU A 48 3.75 -12.05 -1.87
N VAL A 49 4.08 -10.99 -1.14
CA VAL A 49 4.23 -9.64 -1.65
C VAL A 49 5.69 -9.25 -1.48
N SER A 50 6.34 -8.80 -2.56
CA SER A 50 7.69 -8.24 -2.45
C SER A 50 7.66 -7.01 -1.55
N TYR A 51 8.52 -6.99 -0.53
CA TYR A 51 8.65 -5.85 0.37
C TYR A 51 9.01 -4.57 -0.39
N ASP A 52 9.88 -4.66 -1.41
CA ASP A 52 10.25 -3.52 -2.26
C ASP A 52 9.03 -2.95 -3.01
N PHE A 53 8.16 -3.84 -3.54
CA PHE A 53 6.96 -3.41 -4.25
C PHE A 53 5.92 -2.80 -3.31
N PHE A 54 5.87 -3.29 -2.06
CA PHE A 54 5.06 -2.70 -1.00
C PHE A 54 5.55 -1.29 -0.63
N VAL A 55 6.85 -1.11 -0.41
CA VAL A 55 7.42 0.22 -0.10
C VAL A 55 7.16 1.19 -1.24
N MET A 56 7.39 0.78 -2.50
CA MET A 56 7.07 1.61 -3.67
C MET A 56 5.58 1.96 -3.76
N ALA A 57 4.68 1.09 -3.30
CA ALA A 57 3.25 1.37 -3.26
C ALA A 57 2.91 2.41 -2.18
N LEU A 58 3.57 2.35 -1.02
CA LEU A 58 3.45 3.39 0.01
C LEU A 58 4.01 4.73 -0.47
N ASP A 59 5.17 4.74 -1.15
CA ASP A 59 5.73 5.96 -1.76
C ASP A 59 4.74 6.57 -2.76
N PHE A 60 4.12 5.73 -3.59
CA PHE A 60 3.09 6.17 -4.53
C PHE A 60 1.89 6.80 -3.82
N LEU A 61 1.38 6.17 -2.75
CA LEU A 61 0.28 6.70 -1.94
C LEU A 61 0.65 7.99 -1.20
N PHE A 62 1.91 8.11 -0.75
CA PHE A 62 2.44 9.32 -0.13
C PHE A 62 2.42 10.49 -1.12
N LEU A 63 2.90 10.26 -2.35
CA LEU A 63 2.86 11.27 -3.42
C LEU A 63 1.44 11.68 -3.81
N LEU A 64 0.45 10.80 -3.61
CA LEU A 64 -0.97 11.10 -3.80
C LEU A 64 -1.63 11.77 -2.58
N GLY A 65 -0.89 11.96 -1.48
CA GLY A 65 -1.41 12.55 -0.24
C GLY A 65 -2.34 11.63 0.56
N ARG A 66 -2.31 10.32 0.31
CA ARG A 66 -3.18 9.32 0.96
C ARG A 66 -2.59 8.80 2.27
N VAL A 67 -1.27 8.78 2.35
CA VAL A 67 -0.52 8.50 3.58
C VAL A 67 0.44 9.64 3.88
N SER A 68 0.60 9.98 5.15
CA SER A 68 1.62 10.89 5.67
C SER A 68 2.62 10.11 6.51
N ILE A 69 3.83 10.63 6.61
CA ILE A 69 4.90 10.03 7.42
C ILE A 69 5.21 11.05 8.52
N ASP A 70 5.24 10.61 9.78
CA ASP A 70 5.65 11.47 10.88
C ASP A 70 7.17 11.65 10.94
N GLU A 71 7.61 12.51 11.85
CA GLU A 71 9.02 12.84 12.07
C GLU A 71 9.87 11.63 12.54
N LYS A 72 9.25 10.52 12.91
CA LYS A 72 9.90 9.27 13.36
C LYS A 72 9.83 8.16 12.30
N GLY A 73 9.24 8.40 11.14
CA GLY A 73 9.04 7.41 10.08
C GLY A 73 7.79 6.54 10.25
N GLY A 74 6.89 6.88 11.18
CA GLY A 74 5.58 6.25 11.33
C GLY A 74 4.60 6.71 10.27
N LEU A 75 3.81 5.78 9.71
CA LEU A 75 2.77 6.08 8.72
C LEU A 75 1.48 6.52 9.42
N TYR A 76 0.93 7.65 8.99
CA TYR A 76 -0.36 8.18 9.41
C TYR A 76 -1.26 8.30 8.19
N VAL A 77 -2.52 7.90 8.33
CA VAL A 77 -3.49 8.02 7.24
C VAL A 77 -4.13 9.40 7.33
N HIS A 78 -4.19 10.12 6.20
CA HIS A 78 -4.86 11.41 6.17
C HIS A 78 -6.38 11.21 6.19
N GLN A 79 -7.04 11.51 7.31
CA GLN A 79 -8.49 11.67 7.30
C GLN A 79 -8.84 12.98 6.59
N VAL A 80 -9.69 12.90 5.56
CA VAL A 80 -10.40 14.08 5.06
C VAL A 80 -11.51 14.36 6.07
N ALA A 81 -11.48 15.56 6.66
CA ALA A 81 -12.52 16.07 7.55
C ALA A 81 -13.82 16.40 6.80
#